data_AF-A0AAD9ZLE2-F1
#
_entry.id   AF-A0AAD9ZLE2-F1
#
_cell.length_a   1.000
_cell.length_b   1.000
_cell.length_c   1.000
_cell.angle_alpha   90.00
_cell.angle_beta   90.00
_cell.angle_gamma   90.00
#
_symmetry.space_group_name_H-M   'P 1'
#
loop_
_entity.id
_entity.type
_entity.pdbx_description
1 polymer ?
#
loop_
_entity_poly.entity_id
_entity_poly.type
_entity_poly.pdbx_seq_one_letter_code
_entity_poly.pdbx_strand_id
1 'polypeptide(L)' 'KRRDLMGEDGITVAAIANGRKIFEFGKGGALIGAEKWVSNLKQVINKEERLVTVAGSPKFRVYETDFGWGRPKKSYVVR' A
#
# COMPACT_ATOMS: atom_id res chain seq x y z
N LYS A 1 -4.73 17.85 -10.29
CA LYS A 1 -4.60 16.76 -9.28
C LYS A 1 -5.92 16.41 -8.61
N ARG A 2 -6.50 17.25 -7.73
CA ARG A 2 -7.79 16.89 -7.07
C ARG A 2 -8.94 16.74 -8.07
N ARG A 3 -9.07 17.68 -9.02
CA ARG A 3 -10.12 17.64 -10.06
C ARG A 3 -10.00 16.37 -10.90
N ASP A 4 -8.80 16.03 -11.36
CA ASP A 4 -8.54 14.82 -12.16
C ASP A 4 -8.85 13.52 -11.39
N LEU A 5 -8.55 13.48 -10.09
CA LEU A 5 -8.88 12.33 -9.24
C LEU A 5 -10.37 12.21 -8.91
N MET A 6 -11.13 13.31 -9.00
CA MET A 6 -12.57 13.35 -8.75
C MET A 6 -13.39 13.29 -10.06
N GLY A 7 -12.73 13.21 -11.22
CA GLY A 7 -13.36 13.04 -12.52
C GLY A 7 -13.69 11.58 -12.83
N GLU A 8 -14.30 11.35 -13.99
CA GLU A 8 -14.74 10.03 -14.46
C GLU A 8 -13.59 8.99 -14.51
N ASP A 9 -12.41 9.42 -14.93
CA ASP A 9 -11.20 8.58 -15.00
C ASP A 9 -10.38 8.53 -13.70
N GLY A 10 -10.93 9.00 -12.57
CA GLY A 10 -10.18 9.20 -11.33
C GLY A 10 -9.43 7.95 -10.84
N ILE A 11 -10.02 6.77 -10.97
CA ILE A 11 -9.40 5.48 -10.60
C ILE A 11 -8.19 5.18 -11.50
N THR A 12 -8.34 5.35 -12.82
CA THR A 12 -7.26 5.13 -13.79
C THR A 12 -6.10 6.07 -13.53
N VAL A 13 -6.40 7.36 -13.28
CA VAL A 13 -5.40 8.37 -12.94
C VAL A 13 -4.65 8.00 -11.66
N ALA A 14 -5.36 7.56 -10.62
CA ALA A 14 -4.76 7.12 -9.36
C ALA A 14 -3.89 5.86 -9.55
N ALA A 15 -4.35 4.88 -10.31
CA ALA A 15 -3.63 3.65 -10.60
C ALA A 15 -2.31 3.91 -11.34
N ILE A 16 -2.33 4.76 -12.38
CA ILE A 16 -1.13 5.16 -13.12
C ILE A 16 -0.14 5.87 -12.20
N ALA A 17 -0.61 6.80 -11.38
CA ALA A 17 0.25 7.54 -10.44
C ALA A 17 0.92 6.60 -9.42
N ASN A 18 0.16 5.67 -8.85
CA ASN A 18 0.69 4.67 -7.92
C ASN A 18 1.68 3.73 -8.60
N GLY A 19 1.34 3.20 -9.79
CA GLY A 19 2.20 2.31 -10.55
C GLY A 19 3.54 2.95 -10.90
N ARG A 20 3.54 4.21 -11.35
CA ARG A 20 4.76 4.98 -11.60
C ARG A 20 5.60 5.12 -10.33
N LYS A 21 4.98 5.46 -9.19
CA LYS A 21 5.72 5.65 -7.94
C LYS A 21 6.35 4.33 -7.44
N ILE A 22 5.63 3.22 -7.55
CA ILE A 22 6.13 1.87 -7.21
C ILE A 22 7.27 1.47 -8.13
N PHE A 23 7.15 1.73 -9.43
CA PHE A 23 8.20 1.44 -10.40
C PHE A 23 9.49 2.20 -10.10
N GLU A 24 9.41 3.52 -9.87
CA GLU A 24 10.58 4.31 -9.50
C GLU A 24 11.17 3.87 -8.15
N PHE A 25 10.34 3.49 -7.19
CA PHE A 25 10.79 2.94 -5.92
C PHE A 25 11.62 1.65 -6.09
N GLY A 26 11.26 0.81 -7.07
CA GLY A 26 11.94 -0.45 -7.39
C GLY A 26 13.30 -0.31 -8.06
N LYS A 27 13.68 0.86 -8.59
CA LYS A 27 14.95 1.08 -9.32
C LYS A 27 16.22 1.15 -8.44
N GLY A 28 16.15 0.75 -7.17
CA GLY A 28 17.30 0.71 -6.26
C GLY A 28 17.35 1.82 -5.21
N GLY A 29 16.32 2.67 -5.14
CA GLY A 29 16.21 3.74 -4.14
C GLY A 29 15.27 3.42 -2.97
N ALA A 30 14.75 2.20 -2.89
CA ALA A 30 13.67 1.84 -1.98
C ALA A 30 13.96 2.14 -0.50
N LEU A 31 15.19 1.92 -0.04
CA LEU A 31 15.57 2.10 1.37
C LEU A 31 16.26 3.43 1.66
N ILE A 32 16.44 4.29 0.65
CA ILE A 32 17.03 5.62 0.86
C ILE A 32 16.09 6.45 1.74
N GLY A 33 16.59 6.90 2.89
CA GLY A 33 15.80 7.64 3.87
C GLY A 33 14.92 6.77 4.78
N ALA A 34 15.13 5.45 4.80
CA ALA A 34 14.39 4.51 5.66
C ALA A 34 14.45 4.88 7.15
N GLU A 35 15.55 5.48 7.60
CA GLU A 35 15.74 5.94 8.97
C GLU A 35 14.72 7.01 9.41
N LYS A 36 14.08 7.69 8.44
CA LYS A 36 13.05 8.71 8.69
C LYS A 36 11.63 8.22 8.45
N TRP A 37 11.42 6.97 8.06
CA TRP A 37 10.08 6.49 7.68
C TRP A 37 9.06 6.60 8.79
N VAL A 38 9.44 6.20 10.01
CA VAL A 38 8.53 6.25 11.17
C VAL A 38 8.16 7.70 11.53
N SER A 39 9.13 8.62 11.52
CA SER A 39 8.87 10.03 11.81
C SER A 39 8.04 10.70 10.71
N ASN A 40 8.32 10.41 9.44
CA ASN A 40 7.53 10.87 8.30
C ASN A 40 6.09 10.35 8.39
N LEU A 41 5.90 9.06 8.69
CA LEU A 41 4.58 8.48 8.85
C LEU A 41 3.81 9.13 10.00
N LYS A 42 4.44 9.36 11.15
CA LYS A 42 3.84 10.09 12.27
C LYS A 42 3.41 11.51 11.87
N GLN A 43 4.23 12.22 11.10
CA GLN A 43 3.88 13.55 10.60
C GLN A 43 2.66 13.50 9.68
N VAL A 44 2.57 12.51 8.78
CA VAL A 44 1.42 12.34 7.89
C VAL A 44 0.16 12.00 8.69
N ILE A 45 0.23 11.05 9.63
CA ILE A 45 -0.90 10.67 10.48
C ILE A 45 -1.42 11.87 11.29
N ASN A 46 -0.52 12.71 11.80
CA ASN A 46 -0.89 13.84 12.65
C ASN A 46 -1.42 15.06 11.86
N LYS A 47 -1.11 15.18 10.56
CA LYS A 47 -1.46 16.34 9.74
C LYS A 47 -2.58 16.07 8.75
N GLU A 48 -2.71 14.83 8.28
CA GLU A 48 -3.60 14.48 7.19
C GLU A 48 -4.85 13.76 7.71
N GLU A 49 -6.00 14.42 7.66
CA GLU A 49 -7.28 13.80 8.03
C GLU A 49 -7.70 12.67 7.07
N ARG A 50 -7.07 12.56 5.89
CA ARG A 50 -7.47 11.67 4.79
C ARG A 50 -6.35 10.72 4.35
N LEU A 51 -5.84 9.95 5.30
CA LEU A 51 -4.85 8.90 5.06
C LEU A 51 -5.54 7.55 4.77
N VAL A 52 -5.18 6.92 3.66
CA VAL A 52 -5.56 5.53 3.33
C VAL A 52 -4.30 4.69 3.25
N THR A 53 -4.30 3.55 3.93
CA THR A 53 -3.17 2.60 3.94
C THR A 53 -3.63 1.21 3.49
N VAL A 54 -2.70 0.45 2.90
CA VAL A 54 -2.93 -0.94 2.47
C VAL A 54 -2.00 -1.85 3.26
N ALA A 55 -2.57 -2.75 4.06
CA ALA A 55 -1.80 -3.70 4.86
C ALA A 55 -1.45 -5.00 4.10
N GLY A 56 -2.22 -5.34 3.06
CA GLY A 56 -2.08 -6.59 2.33
C GLY A 56 -1.00 -6.58 1.25
N SER A 57 -0.41 -7.75 0.98
CA SER A 57 0.48 -7.98 -0.16
C SER A 57 0.17 -9.34 -0.79
N PRO A 58 0.09 -9.45 -2.13
CA PRO A 58 -0.03 -10.74 -2.81
C PRO A 58 1.09 -11.72 -2.44
N LYS A 59 2.27 -11.21 -2.04
CA LYS A 59 3.42 -12.01 -1.63
C LYS A 59 3.24 -12.73 -0.29
N PHE A 60 2.24 -12.35 0.51
CA PHE A 60 1.97 -13.05 1.77
C PHE A 60 1.45 -14.46 1.56
N ARG A 61 0.82 -14.74 0.41
CA ARG A 61 0.39 -16.10 0.02
C ARG A 61 -0.38 -16.83 1.13
N VAL A 62 -1.21 -16.10 1.86
CA VAL A 62 -1.93 -16.58 3.05
C VAL A 62 -2.75 -17.84 2.77
N TYR A 63 -3.31 -17.95 1.57
CA TYR A 63 -4.12 -19.09 1.14
C TYR A 63 -3.31 -20.29 0.64
N GLU A 64 -1.98 -20.16 0.51
CA GLU A 64 -1.08 -21.28 0.21
C GLU A 64 -0.63 -22.01 1.48
N THR A 65 -0.83 -21.43 2.66
CA THR A 65 -0.45 -22.03 3.94
C THR A 65 -1.30 -23.27 4.24
N ASP A 66 -0.64 -24.38 4.57
CA ASP A 66 -1.27 -25.60 5.05
C ASP A 66 -0.43 -26.20 6.17
N PHE A 67 -1.02 -26.36 7.36
CA PHE A 67 -0.37 -26.93 8.54
C PHE A 67 -0.71 -28.42 8.74
N GLY A 68 -1.45 -29.04 7.81
CA GLY A 68 -1.95 -30.42 7.91
C GLY A 68 -3.46 -30.54 8.13
N TRP A 69 -4.17 -29.40 8.25
CA TRP A 69 -5.63 -29.35 8.38
C TRP A 69 -6.32 -28.77 7.14
N GLY A 70 -5.56 -28.59 6.05
CA GLY A 70 -6.02 -27.96 4.82
C GLY A 70 -5.81 -26.44 4.82
N ARG A 71 -6.01 -25.85 3.64
CA ARG A 71 -5.80 -24.42 3.40
C ARG A 71 -6.90 -23.55 4.02
N PRO A 72 -6.58 -22.31 4.44
CA PRO A 72 -7.58 -21.36 4.92
C PRO A 72 -8.70 -21.12 3.91
N LYS A 73 -9.95 -21.08 4.39
CA LYS A 73 -11.10 -20.63 3.58
C LYS A 73 -11.31 -19.12 3.64
N LYS A 74 -10.84 -18.48 4.71
CA LYS A 74 -10.95 -17.02 4.94
C LYS A 74 -9.86 -16.57 5.90
N SER A 75 -9.27 -15.40 5.64
CA SER A 75 -8.32 -14.72 6.54
C SER A 75 -8.81 -13.32 6.89
N TYR A 76 -8.53 -12.86 8.11
CA TYR A 76 -8.82 -11.50 8.55
C TYR A 76 -7.53 -10.79 8.92
N VAL A 77 -7.42 -9.53 8.52
CA VAL A 77 -6.41 -8.62 9.06
C VAL A 77 -6.98 -8.07 10.36
N VAL A 78 -6.29 -8.33 11.47
CA VAL A 78 -6.63 -7.77 12.78
C VAL A 78 -5.86 -6.47 12.98
N ARG A 79 -6.50 -5.49 13.64
CA ARG A 79 -5.91 -4.21 14.01
C ARG A 79 -5.61 -4.20 15.50
#